data_AF-A0A9W3C7G2-F1
#
_entry.id   AF-A0A9W3C7G2-F1
#
_cell.length_a   1.000
_cell.length_b   1.000
_cell.length_c   1.000
_cell.angle_alpha   90.00
_cell.angle_beta   90.00
_cell.angle_gamma   90.00
#
_symmetry.space_group_name_H-M   'P 1'
#
loop_
_entity.id
_entity.type
_entity.pdbx_description
1 polymer ?
#
loop_
_entity_poly.entity_id
_entity_poly.type
_entity_poly.pdbx_seq_one_letter_code
_entity_poly.pdbx_strand_id
1 'polypeptide(L)'
;MDKTWIWLPRNSHEYSEGATNFVNSSVRRLGSLLEMLCPCRDCRNLSHQSLDKIVEHLVIRGMDKKYKSSRWSIHGEKRDSAEDSVLQCETKAFDLFKTAFSMDEGGPNPTTDNEDDEAPEELEFTKKLRDAQTPLYSGCLKHTKVSAIMGLYRFKVKSGVSENYFDQLLVLLEDLLPEDNVLPKSLAAIKKFLKIFGFGYDNIHACKNDCILYRKEYENLQSCPRCKVSRWEMDKHRNEIKVGIPAKVLRYFPIKDRFRRMFRSKRMAEDLRWHYTNSTEDGTMRHPVDSISWAQVNAKWPDFAADPRNLRLGISTDGMDPFSMQSTNHSTWPVLLVNYNTPPTMCMKAENIMLTLLIPGPTAPGNNIDVYLAPLIDDLKDLWAEGIEVYDSFAKENFNLKALLLWSISDYPALGTLSGCKVKGKQACNVCGKDTPARWLKFVYMVNPPNIGSLKSHDHHVLVQNLLPAALRGLLHSGHRIAINRLCSYFIRLCQRIIDPEKLISMETEFVETMCQLERFFPPALFDIMFHLPIHLSKEARLGGPVHFRWMYPFKRYMKTLKAFVKNYARP
;
A
#
# COMPACT_ATOMS: atom_id res chain seq x y z
N MET A 1 -25.74 10.55 -14.37
CA MET A 1 -26.12 11.98 -14.21
C MET A 1 -26.18 12.61 -15.59
N ASP A 2 -26.85 13.75 -15.77
CA ASP A 2 -26.78 14.47 -17.05
C ASP A 2 -25.36 15.04 -17.26
N LYS A 3 -24.74 14.68 -18.38
CA LYS A 3 -23.39 15.09 -18.80
C LYS A 3 -23.40 15.98 -20.05
N THR A 4 -24.57 16.41 -20.53
CA THR A 4 -24.64 17.24 -21.73
C THR A 4 -24.10 18.65 -21.47
N TRP A 5 -24.37 19.19 -20.28
CA TRP A 5 -23.97 20.55 -19.89
C TRP A 5 -22.45 20.80 -19.87
N ILE A 6 -21.61 19.79 -19.63
CA ILE A 6 -20.14 19.96 -19.55
C ILE A 6 -19.48 20.34 -20.90
N TRP A 7 -20.24 20.24 -21.99
CA TRP A 7 -19.84 20.61 -23.35
C TRP A 7 -20.38 21.97 -23.78
N LEU A 8 -21.22 22.62 -22.98
CA LEU A 8 -21.73 23.95 -23.25
C LEU A 8 -20.67 25.05 -23.01
N PRO A 9 -20.81 26.23 -23.63
CA PRO A 9 -19.94 27.37 -23.38
C PRO A 9 -19.98 27.78 -21.89
N ARG A 10 -18.81 27.94 -21.26
CA ARG A 10 -18.72 28.22 -19.81
C ARG A 10 -19.30 29.56 -19.37
N ASN A 11 -19.47 30.48 -20.31
CA ASN A 11 -20.11 31.78 -20.11
C ASN A 11 -21.63 31.73 -20.28
N SER A 12 -22.21 30.57 -20.60
CA SER A 12 -23.64 30.40 -20.77
C SER A 12 -24.34 30.16 -19.42
N HIS A 13 -25.59 30.58 -19.33
CA HIS A 13 -26.41 30.37 -18.14
C HIS A 13 -26.63 28.86 -17.89
N GLU A 14 -26.82 28.10 -18.96
CA GLU A 14 -27.08 26.66 -18.96
C GLU A 14 -25.88 25.87 -18.42
N TYR A 15 -24.63 26.30 -18.68
CA TYR A 15 -23.46 25.67 -18.09
C TYR A 15 -23.40 25.93 -16.57
N SER A 16 -23.70 27.15 -16.13
CA SER A 16 -23.74 27.50 -14.70
C SER A 16 -24.82 26.73 -13.95
N GLU A 17 -25.99 26.60 -14.57
CA GLU A 17 -27.10 25.81 -14.04
C GLU A 17 -26.74 24.32 -13.99
N GLY A 18 -26.13 23.78 -15.06
CA GLY A 18 -25.61 22.41 -15.10
C GLY A 18 -24.56 22.12 -14.01
N ALA A 19 -23.63 23.05 -13.78
CA ALA A 19 -22.62 22.93 -12.71
C ALA A 19 -23.26 22.93 -11.31
N THR A 20 -24.24 23.80 -11.09
CA THR A 20 -25.00 23.88 -9.84
C THR A 20 -25.79 22.59 -9.60
N ASN A 21 -26.48 22.10 -10.62
CA ASN A 21 -27.24 20.86 -10.58
C ASN A 21 -26.34 19.65 -10.33
N PHE A 22 -25.14 19.61 -10.93
CA PHE A 22 -24.15 18.58 -10.67
C PHE A 22 -23.70 18.56 -9.20
N VAL A 23 -23.34 19.71 -8.62
CA VAL A 23 -22.93 19.80 -7.21
C VAL A 23 -24.06 19.35 -6.29
N ASN A 24 -25.26 19.90 -6.47
CA ASN A 24 -26.43 19.54 -5.67
C ASN A 24 -26.79 18.06 -5.76
N SER A 25 -26.74 17.48 -6.97
CA SER A 25 -26.99 16.06 -7.20
C SER A 25 -25.95 15.17 -6.54
N SER A 26 -24.68 15.57 -6.58
CA SER A 26 -23.57 14.85 -5.98
C SER A 26 -23.66 14.85 -4.46
N VAL A 27 -23.99 15.98 -3.84
CA VAL A 27 -24.20 16.12 -2.39
C VAL A 27 -25.32 15.22 -1.90
N ARG A 28 -26.47 15.22 -2.59
CA ARG A 28 -27.60 14.34 -2.25
C ARG A 28 -27.21 12.86 -2.31
N ARG A 29 -26.36 12.47 -3.27
CA ARG A 29 -25.91 11.08 -3.45
C ARG A 29 -24.82 10.66 -2.47
N LEU A 30 -24.01 11.60 -1.99
CA LEU A 30 -22.91 11.38 -1.04
C LEU A 30 -23.32 11.55 0.43
N GLY A 31 -24.58 11.87 0.71
CA GLY A 31 -25.11 11.96 2.08
C GLY A 31 -24.99 13.34 2.73
N SER A 32 -25.21 14.42 1.98
CA SER A 32 -25.30 15.81 2.49
C SER A 32 -24.02 16.31 3.17
N LEU A 33 -22.91 16.30 2.43
CA LEU A 33 -21.62 16.82 2.88
C LEU A 33 -21.55 18.36 2.76
N LEU A 34 -20.93 19.02 3.75
CA LEU A 34 -20.59 20.46 3.71
C LEU A 34 -19.48 20.78 2.69
N GLU A 35 -18.61 19.79 2.43
CA GLU A 35 -17.52 19.89 1.46
C GLU A 35 -17.39 18.59 0.66
N MET A 36 -16.99 18.69 -0.60
CA MET A 36 -16.79 17.52 -1.47
C MET A 36 -15.58 17.72 -2.39
N LEU A 37 -15.08 16.64 -3.00
CA LEU A 37 -13.92 16.71 -3.90
C LEU A 37 -14.26 17.55 -5.14
N CYS A 38 -13.43 18.55 -5.45
CA CYS A 38 -13.67 19.46 -6.56
C CYS A 38 -13.15 18.87 -7.90
N PRO A 39 -14.01 18.68 -8.92
CA PRO A 39 -13.62 18.11 -10.22
C PRO A 39 -13.08 19.14 -11.22
N CYS A 40 -12.80 20.38 -10.80
CA CYS A 40 -12.27 21.39 -11.71
C CYS A 40 -10.86 21.03 -12.21
N ARG A 41 -10.43 21.66 -13.30
CA ARG A 41 -9.12 21.46 -13.94
C ARG A 41 -7.93 21.62 -12.98
N ASP A 42 -8.09 22.47 -11.96
CA ASP A 42 -7.03 22.80 -11.03
C ASP A 42 -7.02 21.83 -9.83
N CYS A 43 -8.19 21.44 -9.33
CA CYS A 43 -8.33 20.58 -8.15
C CYS A 43 -8.33 19.07 -8.47
N ARG A 44 -8.78 18.67 -9.67
CA ARG A 44 -8.75 17.30 -10.21
C ARG A 44 -9.20 16.20 -9.25
N ASN A 45 -10.25 16.46 -8.46
CA ASN A 45 -10.78 15.55 -7.43
C ASN A 45 -9.81 15.21 -6.29
N LEU A 46 -8.84 16.08 -6.00
CA LEU A 46 -7.87 15.85 -4.92
C LEU A 46 -8.13 16.73 -3.70
N SER A 47 -8.78 17.88 -3.88
CA SER A 47 -9.06 18.82 -2.80
C SER A 47 -10.55 18.88 -2.50
N HIS A 48 -10.90 18.79 -1.21
CA HIS A 48 -12.24 19.15 -0.76
C HIS A 48 -12.40 20.66 -0.85
N GLN A 49 -13.56 21.10 -1.31
CA GLN A 49 -13.95 22.50 -1.36
C GLN A 49 -15.41 22.61 -0.90
N SER A 50 -15.81 23.79 -0.44
CA SER A 50 -17.22 24.10 -0.19
C SER A 50 -18.02 24.05 -1.50
N LEU A 51 -19.32 23.78 -1.38
CA LEU A 51 -20.21 23.59 -2.54
C LEU A 51 -20.19 24.80 -3.49
N ASP A 52 -20.31 26.00 -2.93
CA ASP A 52 -20.28 27.26 -3.68
C ASP A 52 -18.97 27.44 -4.44
N LYS A 53 -17.86 27.10 -3.78
CA LYS A 53 -16.53 27.20 -4.37
C LYS A 53 -16.30 26.17 -5.47
N ILE A 54 -16.97 25.02 -5.42
CA ILE A 54 -16.93 24.03 -6.51
C ILE A 54 -17.67 24.56 -7.72
N VAL A 55 -18.87 25.14 -7.55
CA VAL A 55 -19.61 25.75 -8.65
C VAL A 55 -18.78 26.86 -9.27
N GLU A 56 -18.23 27.77 -8.46
CA GLU A 56 -17.32 28.82 -8.91
C GLU A 56 -16.14 28.26 -9.70
N HIS A 57 -15.43 27.27 -9.16
CA HIS A 57 -14.31 26.63 -9.83
C HIS A 57 -14.74 25.98 -11.16
N LEU A 58 -15.91 25.35 -11.24
CA LEU A 58 -16.40 24.71 -12.46
C LEU A 58 -16.77 25.73 -13.54
N VAL A 59 -17.35 26.87 -13.17
CA VAL A 59 -17.69 27.96 -14.08
C VAL A 59 -16.43 28.68 -14.55
N ILE A 60 -15.58 29.13 -13.63
CA ILE A 60 -14.39 29.95 -13.94
C ILE A 60 -13.27 29.11 -14.56
N ARG A 61 -12.96 27.94 -13.98
CA ARG A 61 -11.79 27.12 -14.34
C ARG A 61 -12.14 25.94 -15.25
N GLY A 62 -13.41 25.53 -15.27
CA GLY A 62 -13.88 24.40 -16.07
C GLY A 62 -13.62 23.05 -15.38
N MET A 63 -14.41 22.04 -15.75
CA MET A 63 -14.20 20.67 -15.31
C MET A 63 -12.92 20.09 -15.93
N ASP A 64 -12.19 19.25 -15.17
CA ASP A 64 -11.02 18.54 -15.65
C ASP A 64 -11.34 17.74 -16.93
N LYS A 65 -10.51 17.91 -17.96
CA LYS A 65 -10.75 17.35 -19.30
C LYS A 65 -10.91 15.82 -19.27
N LYS A 66 -10.17 15.13 -18.39
CA LYS A 66 -10.23 13.66 -18.31
C LYS A 66 -11.43 13.21 -17.51
N TYR A 67 -11.79 13.98 -16.48
CA TYR A 67 -13.00 13.74 -15.71
C TYR A 67 -14.29 13.97 -16.49
N LYS A 68 -14.30 14.90 -17.46
CA LYS A 68 -15.44 15.13 -18.39
C LYS A 68 -15.86 13.85 -19.11
N SER A 69 -14.89 13.09 -19.62
CA SER A 69 -15.13 11.85 -20.36
C SER A 69 -15.18 10.60 -19.49
N SER A 70 -14.99 10.75 -18.17
CA SER A 70 -14.98 9.64 -17.21
C SER A 70 -16.32 9.46 -16.51
N ARG A 71 -16.53 8.30 -15.87
CA ARG A 71 -17.64 8.14 -14.91
C ARG A 71 -17.43 9.03 -13.69
N TRP A 72 -18.48 9.70 -13.24
CA TRP A 72 -18.46 10.58 -12.07
C TRP A 72 -18.60 9.77 -10.77
N SER A 73 -17.82 8.70 -10.66
CA SER A 73 -17.88 7.70 -9.57
C SER A 73 -17.59 8.32 -8.20
N ILE A 74 -16.66 9.28 -8.15
CA ILE A 74 -16.32 10.07 -6.96
C ILE A 74 -17.52 10.91 -6.47
N HIS A 75 -18.45 11.22 -7.37
CA HIS A 75 -19.58 12.12 -7.15
C HIS A 75 -20.91 11.36 -7.00
N GLY A 76 -20.88 10.05 -6.75
CA GLY A 76 -22.09 9.26 -6.50
C GLY A 76 -22.82 8.82 -7.77
N GLU A 77 -22.18 8.89 -8.94
CA GLU A 77 -22.64 8.14 -10.10
C GLU A 77 -22.45 6.63 -9.83
N LYS A 78 -23.52 5.98 -9.36
CA LYS A 78 -23.57 4.55 -9.07
C LYS A 78 -23.42 3.72 -10.37
N ARG A 79 -22.91 2.50 -10.24
CA ARG A 79 -22.99 1.48 -11.29
C ARG A 79 -24.41 0.93 -11.32
N ASP A 80 -24.91 0.60 -12.50
CA ASP A 80 -26.02 -0.33 -12.58
C ASP A 80 -25.50 -1.68 -12.07
N SER A 81 -26.17 -2.20 -11.04
CA SER A 81 -25.80 -3.27 -10.10
C SER A 81 -25.04 -2.89 -8.82
N ALA A 82 -25.69 -3.28 -7.71
CA ALA A 82 -25.22 -3.54 -6.35
C ALA A 82 -25.59 -2.54 -5.25
N GLU A 83 -26.43 -3.06 -4.36
CA GLU A 83 -26.83 -2.58 -3.04
C GLU A 83 -25.65 -2.44 -2.07
N ASP A 84 -25.84 -1.52 -1.11
CA ASP A 84 -25.23 -1.27 0.20
C ASP A 84 -23.71 -1.42 0.49
N SER A 85 -23.23 -0.41 1.23
CA SER A 85 -21.88 0.14 1.20
C SER A 85 -20.98 -0.20 2.40
N VAL A 86 -21.30 -1.21 3.20
CA VAL A 86 -20.44 -1.63 4.34
C VAL A 86 -19.63 -2.90 4.05
N LEU A 87 -19.90 -3.58 2.93
CA LEU A 87 -19.27 -4.86 2.54
C LEU A 87 -18.20 -4.73 1.44
N GLN A 88 -17.64 -3.55 1.18
CA GLN A 88 -16.83 -3.29 -0.03
C GLN A 88 -15.31 -3.49 0.10
N CYS A 89 -14.75 -3.60 1.32
CA CYS A 89 -13.28 -3.72 1.49
C CYS A 89 -12.78 -5.16 1.33
N GLU A 90 -13.61 -6.15 1.68
CA GLU A 90 -13.19 -7.56 1.77
C GLU A 90 -13.64 -8.41 0.57
N THR A 91 -14.35 -7.78 -0.38
CA THR A 91 -14.93 -8.42 -1.56
C THR A 91 -14.04 -8.22 -2.79
N LYS A 92 -13.08 -7.29 -2.78
CA LYS A 92 -12.22 -7.00 -3.94
C LYS A 92 -11.25 -8.11 -4.33
N ALA A 93 -10.73 -8.92 -3.41
CA ALA A 93 -9.91 -10.07 -3.78
C ALA A 93 -10.76 -11.17 -4.41
N PHE A 94 -11.98 -11.35 -3.91
CA PHE A 94 -12.98 -12.24 -4.49
C PHE A 94 -13.53 -11.69 -5.82
N ASP A 95 -13.66 -10.37 -5.97
CA ASP A 95 -14.08 -9.72 -7.21
C ASP A 95 -12.94 -9.65 -8.21
N LEU A 96 -11.68 -9.46 -7.80
CA LEU A 96 -10.49 -9.62 -8.64
C LEU A 96 -10.38 -11.06 -9.09
N PHE A 97 -10.67 -12.02 -8.21
CA PHE A 97 -10.78 -13.42 -8.58
C PHE A 97 -11.93 -13.62 -9.58
N LYS A 98 -13.16 -13.25 -9.24
CA LYS A 98 -14.33 -13.34 -10.10
C LYS A 98 -14.16 -12.60 -11.43
N THR A 99 -13.48 -11.45 -11.46
CA THR A 99 -13.24 -10.66 -12.68
C THR A 99 -12.08 -11.22 -13.51
N ALA A 100 -11.01 -11.71 -12.87
CA ALA A 100 -9.89 -12.34 -13.57
C ALA A 100 -10.20 -13.76 -14.05
N PHE A 101 -11.22 -14.39 -13.45
CA PHE A 101 -11.60 -15.79 -13.68
C PHE A 101 -13.09 -15.96 -14.05
N SER A 102 -13.82 -14.90 -14.41
CA SER A 102 -15.17 -14.96 -15.00
C SER A 102 -15.33 -13.75 -15.93
N MET A 103 -15.67 -13.97 -17.20
CA MET A 103 -16.06 -12.89 -18.11
C MET A 103 -17.59 -12.82 -18.22
N ASP A 104 -18.04 -11.57 -18.32
CA ASP A 104 -19.32 -11.04 -18.77
C ASP A 104 -20.42 -12.02 -19.17
N GLU A 105 -21.59 -11.81 -18.57
CA GLU A 105 -22.85 -11.95 -19.28
C GLU A 105 -22.83 -11.04 -20.52
N GLY A 106 -22.51 -11.59 -21.69
CA GLY A 106 -22.70 -10.93 -22.98
C GLY A 106 -21.48 -10.96 -23.92
N GLY A 107 -21.25 -12.08 -24.59
CA GLY A 107 -20.32 -12.20 -25.73
C GLY A 107 -20.18 -13.67 -26.16
N PRO A 108 -20.16 -13.98 -27.47
CA PRO A 108 -20.66 -15.25 -28.00
C PRO A 108 -19.77 -16.45 -27.64
N ASN A 109 -20.40 -17.63 -27.57
CA ASN A 109 -19.76 -18.94 -27.47
C ASN A 109 -18.50 -19.00 -28.32
N PRO A 110 -17.40 -19.59 -27.82
CA PRO A 110 -16.21 -19.79 -28.64
C PRO A 110 -16.60 -20.77 -29.75
N THR A 111 -16.73 -20.24 -30.96
CA THR A 111 -16.59 -21.03 -32.18
C THR A 111 -15.22 -21.67 -32.10
N THR A 112 -15.21 -23.00 -32.14
CA THR A 112 -14.06 -23.82 -32.51
C THR A 112 -13.35 -23.16 -33.68
N ASP A 113 -12.11 -22.71 -33.51
CA ASP A 113 -11.10 -22.69 -34.56
C ASP A 113 -9.70 -22.41 -33.97
N ASN A 114 -8.80 -23.36 -34.27
CA ASN A 114 -7.33 -23.38 -34.22
C ASN A 114 -6.62 -23.35 -32.85
N GLU A 115 -6.30 -24.56 -32.35
CA GLU A 115 -5.54 -24.86 -31.13
C GLU A 115 -3.99 -24.75 -31.27
N ASP A 116 -3.44 -24.25 -32.37
CA ASP A 116 -2.03 -24.51 -32.71
C ASP A 116 -1.01 -23.36 -32.49
N ASP A 117 -1.34 -22.28 -31.78
CA ASP A 117 -0.37 -21.19 -31.53
C ASP A 117 -0.44 -20.53 -30.11
N GLU A 118 -0.99 -21.21 -29.11
CA GLU A 118 -0.95 -20.71 -27.71
C GLU A 118 0.33 -21.15 -26.98
N ALA A 119 0.99 -20.21 -26.28
CA ALA A 119 2.20 -20.49 -25.50
C ALA A 119 1.92 -21.57 -24.42
N PRO A 120 2.87 -22.48 -24.11
CA PRO A 120 2.64 -23.60 -23.18
C PRO A 120 2.18 -23.18 -21.77
N GLU A 121 2.63 -22.01 -21.30
CA GLU A 121 2.27 -21.44 -19.99
C GLU A 121 0.80 -20.96 -19.96
N GLU A 122 0.29 -20.50 -21.10
CA GLU A 122 -1.09 -20.06 -21.29
C GLU A 122 -2.05 -21.25 -21.33
N LEU A 123 -1.70 -22.32 -22.05
CA LEU A 123 -2.48 -23.56 -22.09
C LEU A 123 -2.61 -24.21 -20.70
N GLU A 124 -1.54 -24.24 -19.90
CA GLU A 124 -1.55 -24.79 -18.55
C GLU A 124 -2.42 -23.95 -17.59
N PHE A 125 -2.35 -22.62 -17.71
CA PHE A 125 -3.19 -21.73 -16.92
C PHE A 125 -4.66 -21.80 -17.33
N THR A 126 -4.97 -21.85 -18.62
CA THR A 126 -6.33 -21.99 -19.15
C THR A 126 -6.96 -23.32 -18.72
N LYS A 127 -6.17 -24.39 -18.64
CA LYS A 127 -6.60 -25.67 -18.04
C LYS A 127 -6.91 -25.54 -16.55
N LYS A 128 -6.07 -24.84 -15.78
CA LYS A 128 -6.33 -24.54 -14.35
C LYS A 128 -7.57 -23.66 -14.17
N LEU A 129 -7.81 -22.74 -15.10
CA LEU A 129 -8.97 -21.86 -15.11
C LEU A 129 -10.28 -22.64 -15.31
N ARG A 130 -10.27 -23.58 -16.27
CA ARG A 130 -11.40 -24.49 -16.51
C ARG A 130 -11.74 -25.32 -15.25
N ASP A 131 -10.75 -25.91 -14.59
CA ASP A 131 -10.97 -26.63 -13.31
C ASP A 131 -11.53 -25.72 -12.19
N ALA A 132 -11.10 -24.47 -12.16
CA ALA A 132 -11.59 -23.47 -11.21
C ALA A 132 -13.06 -23.09 -11.44
N GLN A 133 -13.46 -23.03 -12.71
CA GLN A 133 -14.79 -22.62 -13.14
C GLN A 133 -15.80 -23.77 -13.14
N THR A 134 -15.36 -25.02 -12.98
CA THR A 134 -16.25 -26.17 -12.88
C THR A 134 -17.32 -25.91 -11.81
N PRO A 135 -18.61 -26.16 -12.10
CA PRO A 135 -19.66 -26.18 -11.09
C PRO A 135 -19.25 -27.03 -9.89
N LEU A 136 -19.68 -26.67 -8.68
CA LEU A 136 -19.32 -27.42 -7.47
C LEU A 136 -19.73 -28.90 -7.55
N TYR A 137 -20.82 -29.18 -8.25
CA TYR A 137 -21.35 -30.49 -8.64
C TYR A 137 -22.26 -30.27 -9.86
N SER A 138 -22.67 -31.34 -10.55
CA SER A 138 -23.51 -31.28 -11.74
C SER A 138 -24.83 -30.56 -11.46
N GLY A 139 -25.14 -29.52 -12.25
CA GLY A 139 -26.33 -28.71 -12.06
C GLY A 139 -26.23 -27.62 -10.98
N CYS A 140 -25.08 -27.43 -10.33
CA CYS A 140 -24.90 -26.35 -9.37
C CYS A 140 -24.82 -24.97 -10.06
N LEU A 141 -25.95 -24.25 -10.11
CA LEU A 141 -26.02 -22.92 -10.72
C LEU A 141 -25.44 -21.80 -9.85
N LYS A 142 -25.35 -22.01 -8.54
CA LYS A 142 -24.98 -20.95 -7.57
C LYS A 142 -23.49 -20.87 -7.29
N HIS A 143 -22.78 -21.99 -7.37
CA HIS A 143 -21.39 -22.08 -6.93
C HIS A 143 -20.51 -22.87 -7.89
N THR A 144 -19.42 -22.26 -8.31
CA THR A 144 -18.25 -22.94 -8.88
C THR A 144 -17.33 -23.45 -7.77
N LYS A 145 -16.43 -24.39 -8.10
CA LYS A 145 -15.38 -24.91 -7.22
C LYS A 145 -14.65 -23.80 -6.47
N VAL A 146 -14.18 -22.76 -7.19
CA VAL A 146 -13.47 -21.67 -6.51
C VAL A 146 -14.40 -20.84 -5.63
N SER A 147 -15.61 -20.53 -6.09
CA SER A 147 -16.52 -19.69 -5.29
C SER A 147 -16.85 -20.34 -3.94
N ALA A 148 -17.01 -21.67 -3.93
CA ALA A 148 -17.22 -22.47 -2.73
C ALA A 148 -15.97 -22.48 -1.84
N ILE A 149 -14.79 -22.78 -2.40
CA ILE A 149 -13.52 -22.77 -1.67
C ILE A 149 -13.25 -21.40 -1.02
N MET A 150 -13.45 -20.31 -1.76
CA MET A 150 -13.24 -18.95 -1.26
C MET A 150 -14.25 -18.58 -0.18
N GLY A 151 -15.52 -18.97 -0.35
CA GLY A 151 -16.56 -18.77 0.66
C GLY A 151 -16.23 -19.49 1.98
N LEU A 152 -15.85 -20.77 1.90
CA LEU A 152 -15.47 -21.58 3.06
C LEU A 152 -14.18 -21.11 3.71
N TYR A 153 -13.17 -20.75 2.93
CA TYR A 153 -11.92 -20.22 3.45
C TYR A 153 -12.13 -18.87 4.14
N ARG A 154 -13.00 -18.01 3.59
CA ARG A 154 -13.41 -16.76 4.23
C ARG A 154 -14.13 -17.03 5.55
N PHE A 155 -15.07 -17.98 5.58
CA PHE A 155 -15.74 -18.41 6.81
C PHE A 155 -14.73 -18.87 7.86
N LYS A 156 -13.79 -19.74 7.50
CA LYS A 156 -12.72 -20.20 8.40
C LYS A 156 -11.99 -19.03 9.04
N VAL A 157 -11.47 -18.13 8.23
CA VAL A 157 -10.60 -17.03 8.68
C VAL A 157 -11.40 -16.08 9.58
N LYS A 158 -12.59 -15.66 9.15
CA LYS A 158 -13.43 -14.71 9.90
C LYS A 158 -13.91 -15.30 11.21
N SER A 159 -14.46 -16.50 11.18
CA SER A 159 -14.98 -17.18 12.38
C SER A 159 -13.87 -17.71 13.28
N GLY A 160 -12.62 -17.78 12.80
CA GLY A 160 -11.48 -18.26 13.59
C GLY A 160 -11.51 -19.77 13.85
N VAL A 161 -12.09 -20.54 12.92
CA VAL A 161 -12.19 -22.00 13.05
C VAL A 161 -10.80 -22.61 13.02
N SER A 162 -10.49 -23.51 13.96
CA SER A 162 -9.20 -24.22 14.00
C SER A 162 -8.99 -25.03 12.72
N GLU A 163 -7.75 -25.43 12.42
CA GLU A 163 -7.49 -26.29 11.25
C GLU A 163 -8.21 -27.63 11.38
N ASN A 164 -8.14 -28.28 12.54
CA ASN A 164 -8.81 -29.56 12.80
C ASN A 164 -10.34 -29.49 12.62
N TYR A 165 -11.01 -28.51 13.23
CA TYR A 165 -12.47 -28.38 13.09
C TYR A 165 -12.88 -28.01 11.66
N PHE A 166 -12.05 -27.25 10.96
CA PHE A 166 -12.33 -26.91 9.57
C PHE A 166 -12.19 -28.11 8.64
N ASP A 167 -11.19 -28.98 8.86
CA ASP A 167 -11.05 -30.22 8.09
C ASP A 167 -12.23 -31.17 8.35
N GLN A 168 -12.67 -31.31 9.61
CA GLN A 168 -13.88 -32.08 9.94
C GLN A 168 -15.14 -31.50 9.25
N LEU A 169 -15.28 -30.17 9.21
CA LEU A 169 -16.36 -29.52 8.49
C LEU A 169 -16.31 -29.78 6.99
N LEU A 170 -15.13 -29.77 6.38
CA LEU A 170 -14.97 -30.03 4.94
C LEU A 170 -15.34 -31.46 4.57
N VAL A 171 -14.96 -32.44 5.41
CA VAL A 171 -15.36 -33.84 5.23
C VAL A 171 -16.88 -33.97 5.34
N LEU A 172 -17.49 -33.40 6.38
CA LEU A 172 -18.95 -33.43 6.54
C LEU A 172 -19.69 -32.75 5.39
N LEU A 173 -19.21 -31.61 4.90
CA LEU A 173 -19.82 -30.92 3.77
C LEU A 173 -19.72 -31.73 2.48
N GLU A 174 -18.62 -32.44 2.27
CA GLU A 174 -18.45 -33.30 1.11
C GLU A 174 -19.39 -34.52 1.17
N ASP A 175 -19.58 -35.12 2.34
CA ASP A 175 -20.55 -36.21 2.56
C ASP A 175 -22.01 -35.76 2.35
N LEU A 176 -22.32 -34.48 2.60
CA LEU A 176 -23.66 -33.90 2.44
C LEU A 176 -23.96 -33.44 1.01
N LEU A 177 -22.94 -33.27 0.17
CA LEU A 177 -23.07 -32.83 -1.22
C LEU A 177 -23.23 -34.04 -2.16
N PRO A 178 -23.72 -33.85 -3.40
CA PRO A 178 -23.80 -34.93 -4.39
C PRO A 178 -22.46 -35.63 -4.62
N GLU A 179 -22.48 -36.93 -4.95
CA GLU A 179 -21.26 -37.76 -5.09
C GLU A 179 -20.24 -37.22 -6.10
N ASP A 180 -20.68 -36.46 -7.10
CA ASP A 180 -19.85 -35.87 -8.15
C ASP A 180 -19.27 -34.49 -7.77
N ASN A 181 -19.38 -34.07 -6.50
CA ASN A 181 -18.88 -32.77 -6.07
C ASN A 181 -17.34 -32.68 -6.06
N VAL A 182 -16.83 -31.49 -6.33
CA VAL A 182 -15.38 -31.21 -6.44
C VAL A 182 -14.82 -30.47 -5.23
N LEU A 183 -15.49 -30.54 -4.07
CA LEU A 183 -15.07 -29.81 -2.87
C LEU A 183 -13.83 -30.48 -2.23
N PRO A 184 -12.77 -29.72 -1.90
CA PRO A 184 -11.61 -30.30 -1.23
C PRO A 184 -11.92 -30.72 0.22
N LYS A 185 -11.46 -31.92 0.62
CA LYS A 185 -11.69 -32.50 1.96
C LYS A 185 -10.77 -31.99 3.07
N SER A 186 -9.85 -31.07 2.76
CA SER A 186 -8.92 -30.53 3.76
C SER A 186 -8.46 -29.11 3.44
N LEU A 187 -8.07 -28.39 4.48
CA LEU A 187 -7.43 -27.10 4.41
C LEU A 187 -6.12 -27.14 3.62
N ALA A 188 -5.38 -28.25 3.71
CA ALA A 188 -4.15 -28.45 2.93
C ALA A 188 -4.46 -28.49 1.43
N ALA A 189 -5.52 -29.21 1.04
CA ALA A 189 -5.99 -29.25 -0.35
C ALA A 189 -6.49 -27.87 -0.83
N ILE A 190 -7.24 -27.14 0.01
CA ILE A 190 -7.64 -25.76 -0.28
C ILE A 190 -6.41 -24.85 -0.46
N LYS A 191 -5.44 -24.89 0.46
CA LYS A 191 -4.21 -24.08 0.36
C LYS A 191 -3.41 -24.43 -0.90
N LYS A 192 -3.33 -25.72 -1.27
CA LYS A 192 -2.69 -26.17 -2.52
C LYS A 192 -3.40 -25.60 -3.74
N PHE A 193 -4.73 -25.66 -3.77
CA PHE A 193 -5.53 -25.07 -4.83
C PHE A 193 -5.33 -23.56 -4.94
N LEU A 194 -5.42 -22.83 -3.82
CA LEU A 194 -5.18 -21.38 -3.79
C LEU A 194 -3.76 -20.99 -4.23
N LYS A 195 -2.76 -21.84 -3.93
CA LYS A 195 -1.37 -21.65 -4.38
C LYS A 195 -1.25 -21.70 -5.90
N ILE A 196 -2.03 -22.54 -6.59
CA ILE A 196 -2.04 -22.62 -8.07
C ILE A 196 -2.41 -21.27 -8.70
N PHE A 197 -3.33 -20.55 -8.06
CA PHE A 197 -3.75 -19.22 -8.51
C PHE A 197 -2.90 -18.08 -7.91
N GLY A 198 -1.77 -18.43 -7.30
CA GLY A 198 -0.81 -17.50 -6.69
C GLY A 198 -1.35 -16.73 -5.47
N PHE A 199 -2.34 -17.30 -4.76
CA PHE A 199 -2.79 -16.83 -3.43
C PHE A 199 -2.06 -17.55 -2.28
N GLY A 200 -1.02 -18.32 -2.62
CA GLY A 200 -0.15 -18.98 -1.67
C GLY A 200 1.02 -18.10 -1.23
N TYR A 201 1.85 -18.68 -0.38
CA TYR A 201 3.16 -18.17 -0.01
C TYR A 201 4.14 -19.33 0.04
N ASP A 202 5.42 -19.00 -0.09
CA ASP A 202 6.52 -19.92 0.06
C ASP A 202 7.10 -19.82 1.47
N ASN A 203 7.31 -20.98 2.07
CA ASN A 203 7.99 -21.10 3.36
C ASN A 203 9.48 -21.27 3.10
N ILE A 204 10.27 -20.27 3.48
CA ILE A 204 11.72 -20.31 3.35
C ILE A 204 12.32 -20.44 4.75
N HIS A 205 13.08 -21.49 5.01
CA HIS A 205 13.69 -21.68 6.32
C HIS A 205 14.79 -20.63 6.51
N ALA A 206 14.89 -20.07 7.71
CA ALA A 206 15.89 -19.08 8.07
C ALA A 206 16.79 -19.63 9.19
N CYS A 207 18.04 -19.19 9.21
CA CYS A 207 18.90 -19.41 10.37
C CYS A 207 18.28 -18.75 11.61
N LYS A 208 18.35 -19.41 12.76
CA LYS A 208 17.90 -18.86 14.05
C LYS A 208 18.58 -17.52 14.42
N ASN A 209 19.81 -17.34 13.97
CA ASN A 209 20.62 -16.13 14.17
C ASN A 209 20.63 -15.22 12.93
N ASP A 210 19.65 -15.39 12.03
CA ASP A 210 19.39 -14.51 10.88
C ASP A 210 20.53 -14.41 9.86
N CYS A 211 21.47 -15.37 9.90
CA CYS A 211 22.69 -15.32 9.10
C CYS A 211 22.48 -15.61 7.61
N ILE A 212 21.53 -16.50 7.29
CA ILE A 212 21.20 -16.97 5.94
C ILE A 212 19.73 -17.38 5.84
N LEU A 213 19.23 -17.45 4.61
CA LEU A 213 18.05 -18.24 4.24
C LEU A 213 18.52 -19.57 3.63
N TYR A 214 17.90 -20.69 4.02
CA TYR A 214 18.15 -22.01 3.42
C TYR A 214 17.42 -22.10 2.08
N ARG A 215 17.96 -21.43 1.06
CA ARG A 215 17.51 -21.39 -0.33
C ARG A 215 18.71 -21.43 -1.27
N LYS A 216 18.50 -21.78 -2.54
CA LYS A 216 19.57 -21.86 -3.55
C LYS A 216 20.73 -22.74 -3.03
N GLU A 217 21.95 -22.22 -2.99
CA GLU A 217 23.14 -22.95 -2.53
C GLU A 217 23.05 -23.49 -1.09
N TYR A 218 22.16 -22.94 -0.24
CA TYR A 218 21.98 -23.36 1.14
C TYR A 218 20.78 -24.29 1.37
N GLU A 219 20.02 -24.64 0.32
CA GLU A 219 18.73 -25.34 0.44
C GLU A 219 18.83 -26.69 1.17
N ASN A 220 19.89 -27.46 0.88
CA ASN A 220 20.07 -28.81 1.42
C ASN A 220 20.87 -28.84 2.74
N LEU A 221 21.34 -27.68 3.22
CA LEU A 221 22.11 -27.62 4.45
C LEU A 221 21.22 -27.90 5.68
N GLN A 222 21.82 -28.62 6.63
CA GLN A 222 21.21 -28.98 7.91
C GLN A 222 21.63 -28.02 9.04
N SER A 223 22.71 -27.27 8.84
CA SER A 223 23.24 -26.29 9.79
C SER A 223 23.75 -25.06 9.05
N CYS A 224 23.79 -23.93 9.77
CA CYS A 224 24.22 -22.66 9.20
C CYS A 224 25.73 -22.68 8.93
N PRO A 225 26.20 -22.36 7.71
CA PRO A 225 27.63 -22.34 7.41
C PRO A 225 28.39 -21.26 8.20
N ARG A 226 27.70 -20.16 8.57
CA ARG A 226 28.28 -19.00 9.28
C ARG A 226 28.36 -19.21 10.80
N CYS A 227 27.23 -19.54 11.45
CA CYS A 227 27.16 -19.63 12.92
C CYS A 227 27.07 -21.07 13.45
N LYS A 228 27.05 -22.08 12.56
CA LYS A 228 26.99 -23.52 12.87
C LYS A 228 25.72 -23.99 13.60
N VAL A 229 24.77 -23.10 13.90
CA VAL A 229 23.48 -23.45 14.51
C VAL A 229 22.64 -24.31 13.57
N SER A 230 21.96 -25.31 14.13
CA SER A 230 21.04 -26.21 13.42
C SER A 230 19.91 -25.45 12.72
N ARG A 231 19.48 -25.97 11.57
CA ARG A 231 18.27 -25.52 10.84
C ARG A 231 16.98 -25.83 11.61
N TRP A 232 17.02 -26.88 12.43
CA TRP A 232 15.85 -27.48 13.05
C TRP A 232 15.60 -26.95 14.46
N GLU A 233 14.35 -26.98 14.89
CA GLU A 233 13.90 -26.53 16.21
C GLU A 233 14.43 -27.46 17.31
N MET A 234 14.79 -26.89 18.46
CA MET A 234 15.28 -27.64 19.62
C MET A 234 14.19 -27.74 20.67
N ASP A 235 13.89 -28.96 21.10
CA ASP A 235 13.00 -29.18 22.24
C ASP A 235 13.70 -28.74 23.53
N LYS A 236 13.17 -27.70 24.19
CA LYS A 236 13.76 -27.15 25.41
C LYS A 236 13.67 -28.11 26.61
N HIS A 237 12.71 -29.03 26.62
CA HIS A 237 12.50 -29.95 27.74
C HIS A 237 13.34 -31.21 27.63
N ARG A 238 13.50 -31.73 26.41
CA ARG A 238 14.29 -32.95 26.15
C ARG A 238 15.72 -32.66 25.68
N ASN A 239 16.03 -31.42 25.34
CA ASN A 239 17.29 -30.98 24.75
C ASN A 239 17.62 -31.74 23.45
N GLU A 240 16.58 -32.13 22.70
CA GLU A 240 16.67 -32.91 21.46
C GLU A 240 16.32 -32.03 20.25
N ILE A 241 17.01 -32.26 19.14
CA ILE A 241 16.73 -31.56 17.87
C ILE A 241 15.56 -32.26 17.17
N LYS A 242 14.48 -31.51 16.91
CA LYS A 242 13.32 -32.01 16.15
C LYS A 242 13.56 -31.84 14.66
N VAL A 243 14.30 -32.79 14.08
CA VAL A 243 14.56 -32.85 12.63
C VAL A 243 13.22 -32.81 11.87
N GLY A 244 13.15 -31.98 10.84
CA GLY A 244 11.94 -31.76 10.04
C GLY A 244 11.10 -30.55 10.48
N ILE A 245 11.30 -30.02 11.70
CA ILE A 245 10.63 -28.79 12.16
C ILE A 245 11.63 -27.62 12.07
N PRO A 246 11.47 -26.66 11.16
CA PRO A 246 12.41 -25.54 11.04
C PRO A 246 12.35 -24.62 12.26
N ALA A 247 13.51 -24.14 12.69
CA ALA A 247 13.61 -23.22 13.83
C ALA A 247 13.04 -21.82 13.55
N LYS A 248 13.16 -21.35 12.30
CA LYS A 248 12.66 -20.04 11.86
C LYS A 248 12.20 -20.13 10.41
N VAL A 249 11.05 -19.55 10.09
CA VAL A 249 10.44 -19.61 8.74
C VAL A 249 10.01 -18.22 8.29
N LEU A 250 10.62 -17.75 7.20
CA LEU A 250 10.18 -16.60 6.43
C LEU A 250 8.99 -17.03 5.56
N ARG A 251 7.87 -16.28 5.61
CA ARG A 251 6.78 -16.44 4.64
C ARG A 251 6.97 -15.41 3.53
N TYR A 252 7.20 -15.88 2.32
CA TYR A 252 7.38 -15.04 1.13
C TYR A 252 6.17 -15.14 0.21
N PHE A 253 5.64 -14.00 -0.23
CA PHE A 253 4.51 -13.91 -1.15
C PHE A 253 5.05 -13.43 -2.51
N PRO A 254 5.20 -14.33 -3.51
CA PRO A 254 5.75 -13.99 -4.82
C PRO A 254 4.97 -12.85 -5.49
N ILE A 255 5.68 -11.86 -6.05
CA ILE A 255 5.05 -10.65 -6.58
C ILE A 255 4.71 -10.77 -8.07
N LYS A 256 5.48 -11.57 -8.83
CA LYS A 256 5.29 -11.76 -10.27
C LYS A 256 3.88 -12.26 -10.61
N ASP A 257 3.43 -13.32 -9.96
CA ASP A 257 2.07 -13.86 -10.19
C ASP A 257 0.98 -12.88 -9.77
N ARG A 258 1.24 -12.09 -8.73
CA ARG A 258 0.31 -11.03 -8.32
C ARG A 258 0.17 -9.98 -9.40
N PHE A 259 1.26 -9.56 -10.03
CA PHE A 259 1.21 -8.59 -11.13
C PHE A 259 0.47 -9.14 -12.34
N ARG A 260 0.71 -10.41 -12.72
CA ARG A 260 -0.08 -11.10 -13.76
C ARG A 260 -1.58 -11.02 -13.47
N ARG A 261 -1.99 -11.29 -12.22
CA ARG A 261 -3.41 -11.18 -11.83
C ARG A 261 -3.97 -9.77 -11.89
N MET A 262 -3.17 -8.75 -11.58
CA MET A 262 -3.62 -7.37 -11.66
C MET A 262 -3.98 -6.99 -13.10
N PHE A 263 -3.19 -7.40 -14.09
CA PHE A 263 -3.45 -7.14 -15.51
C PHE A 263 -4.57 -8.00 -16.11
N ARG A 264 -4.91 -9.13 -15.50
CA ARG A 264 -6.08 -9.93 -15.89
C ARG A 264 -7.42 -9.26 -15.53
N SER A 265 -7.46 -8.35 -14.56
CA SER A 265 -8.66 -7.56 -14.30
C SER A 265 -8.68 -6.32 -15.19
N LYS A 266 -9.63 -6.25 -16.13
CA LYS A 266 -9.76 -5.14 -17.09
C LYS A 266 -9.75 -3.78 -16.40
N ARG A 267 -10.48 -3.68 -15.29
CA ARG A 267 -10.55 -2.46 -14.47
C ARG A 267 -9.19 -2.11 -13.85
N MET A 268 -8.53 -3.08 -13.23
CA MET A 268 -7.24 -2.85 -12.57
C MET A 268 -6.15 -2.52 -13.59
N ALA A 269 -6.14 -3.20 -14.74
CA ALA A 269 -5.22 -2.93 -15.85
C ALA A 269 -5.37 -1.49 -16.37
N GLU A 270 -6.61 -1.01 -16.52
CA GLU A 270 -6.90 0.40 -16.86
C GLU A 270 -6.37 1.36 -15.77
N ASP A 271 -6.69 1.09 -14.50
CA ASP A 271 -6.25 1.89 -13.36
C ASP A 271 -4.71 1.96 -13.23
N LEU A 272 -4.00 0.90 -13.64
CA LEU A 272 -2.52 0.83 -13.65
C LEU A 272 -1.87 1.70 -14.74
N ARG A 273 -2.63 2.21 -15.70
CA ARG A 273 -2.15 3.17 -16.71
C ARG A 273 -2.48 4.62 -16.34
N TRP A 274 -3.14 4.83 -15.20
CA TRP A 274 -3.63 6.14 -14.78
C TRP A 274 -2.53 7.21 -14.77
N HIS A 275 -1.36 6.88 -14.21
CA HIS A 275 -0.24 7.82 -14.11
C HIS A 275 0.19 8.40 -15.45
N TYR A 276 0.16 7.60 -16.52
CA TYR A 276 0.70 7.97 -17.82
C TYR A 276 -0.15 9.04 -18.49
N THR A 277 -1.47 8.93 -18.34
CA THR A 277 -2.39 9.93 -18.88
C THR A 277 -2.52 11.10 -17.93
N ASN A 278 -2.36 10.93 -16.61
CA ASN A 278 -2.73 11.92 -15.58
C ASN A 278 -1.62 12.74 -14.93
N SER A 279 -0.40 12.69 -15.47
CA SER A 279 0.65 13.65 -15.08
C SER A 279 0.18 15.10 -15.25
N THR A 280 0.68 15.97 -14.39
CA THR A 280 0.36 17.40 -14.44
C THR A 280 1.20 18.11 -15.51
N GLU A 281 0.57 19.06 -16.20
CA GLU A 281 1.21 19.91 -17.22
C GLU A 281 1.40 21.34 -16.73
N ASP A 282 0.78 21.69 -15.60
CA ASP A 282 0.76 23.05 -15.03
C ASP A 282 1.88 23.30 -14.01
N GLY A 283 2.86 22.39 -13.93
CA GLY A 283 4.01 22.50 -13.03
C GLY A 283 3.69 22.22 -11.55
N THR A 284 2.46 21.90 -11.16
CA THR A 284 2.12 21.61 -9.76
C THR A 284 2.16 20.10 -9.46
N MET A 285 2.58 19.74 -8.25
CA MET A 285 2.67 18.36 -7.79
C MET A 285 1.37 17.91 -7.10
N ARG A 286 0.75 16.86 -7.64
CA ARG A 286 -0.50 16.28 -7.15
C ARG A 286 -0.35 14.80 -6.80
N HIS A 287 0.60 14.14 -7.40
CA HIS A 287 0.88 12.72 -7.22
C HIS A 287 2.39 12.46 -7.42
N PRO A 288 2.98 11.38 -6.89
CA PRO A 288 4.36 10.97 -7.15
C PRO A 288 4.82 10.97 -8.61
N VAL A 289 3.89 10.86 -9.56
CA VAL A 289 4.17 10.96 -11.01
C VAL A 289 4.69 12.35 -11.42
N ASP A 290 4.32 13.38 -10.67
CA ASP A 290 4.73 14.77 -10.90
C ASP A 290 6.06 15.12 -10.22
N SER A 291 6.72 14.13 -9.61
CA SER A 291 7.93 14.35 -8.81
C SER A 291 9.21 14.38 -9.66
N ILE A 292 10.24 15.05 -9.14
CA ILE A 292 11.55 15.12 -9.82
C ILE A 292 12.13 13.72 -10.03
N SER A 293 12.03 12.83 -9.03
CA SER A 293 12.59 11.48 -9.16
C SER A 293 11.89 10.68 -10.25
N TRP A 294 10.58 10.86 -10.42
CA TRP A 294 9.84 10.20 -11.50
C TRP A 294 10.31 10.69 -12.88
N ALA A 295 10.47 12.01 -13.04
CA ALA A 295 11.00 12.60 -14.26
C ALA A 295 12.43 12.12 -14.56
N GLN A 296 13.29 12.02 -13.54
CA GLN A 296 14.65 11.49 -13.67
C GLN A 296 14.67 10.02 -14.09
N VAL A 297 13.78 9.18 -13.53
CA VAL A 297 13.63 7.79 -13.92
C VAL A 297 13.20 7.70 -15.39
N ASN A 298 12.22 8.49 -15.82
CA ASN A 298 11.78 8.51 -17.20
C ASN A 298 12.88 8.95 -18.17
N ALA A 299 13.64 9.99 -17.80
CA ALA A 299 14.75 10.49 -18.62
C ALA A 299 15.90 9.48 -18.71
N LYS A 300 16.18 8.75 -17.62
CA LYS A 300 17.27 7.78 -17.57
C LYS A 300 16.93 6.46 -18.27
N TRP A 301 15.65 6.06 -18.27
CA TRP A 301 15.18 4.81 -18.86
C TRP A 301 13.93 5.06 -19.72
N PRO A 302 14.09 5.67 -20.91
CA PRO A 302 12.97 6.02 -21.77
C PRO A 302 12.18 4.80 -22.23
N ASP A 303 12.84 3.67 -22.55
CA ASP A 303 12.16 2.44 -22.99
C ASP A 303 11.24 1.88 -21.90
N PHE A 304 11.68 1.94 -20.63
CA PHE A 304 10.84 1.55 -19.50
C PHE A 304 9.65 2.50 -19.35
N ALA A 305 9.87 3.81 -19.53
CA ALA A 305 8.84 4.81 -19.37
C ALA A 305 7.82 4.86 -20.53
N ALA A 306 8.22 4.42 -21.72
CA ALA A 306 7.38 4.38 -22.92
C ALA A 306 6.19 3.44 -22.78
N ASP A 307 6.34 2.32 -22.07
CA ASP A 307 5.22 1.43 -21.77
C ASP A 307 4.50 1.85 -20.47
N PRO A 308 3.25 2.35 -20.56
CA PRO A 308 2.48 2.79 -19.39
C PRO A 308 2.09 1.67 -18.43
N ARG A 309 2.28 0.40 -18.82
CA ARG A 309 1.99 -0.77 -17.97
C ARG A 309 3.13 -1.08 -17.02
N ASN A 310 4.34 -0.61 -17.28
CA ASN A 310 5.48 -0.86 -16.41
C ASN A 310 5.28 -0.27 -15.00
N LEU A 311 5.53 -1.07 -13.98
CA LEU A 311 5.13 -0.77 -12.60
C LEU A 311 6.20 0.01 -11.84
N ARG A 312 5.78 1.07 -11.12
CA ARG A 312 6.64 1.82 -10.20
C ARG A 312 6.18 1.60 -8.77
N LEU A 313 7.09 1.08 -7.95
CA LEU A 313 6.80 0.54 -6.63
C LEU A 313 7.45 1.35 -5.51
N GLY A 314 6.85 1.34 -4.34
CA GLY A 314 7.47 1.76 -3.08
C GLY A 314 7.48 0.60 -2.08
N ILE A 315 8.49 0.55 -1.22
CA ILE A 315 8.62 -0.48 -0.18
C ILE A 315 8.44 0.14 1.20
N SER A 316 7.78 -0.56 2.12
CA SER A 316 7.64 -0.15 3.52
C SER A 316 7.79 -1.34 4.44
N THR A 317 8.43 -1.14 5.58
CA THR A 317 8.52 -2.14 6.65
C THR A 317 8.59 -1.45 8.00
N ASP A 318 8.03 -2.11 9.01
CA ASP A 318 8.10 -1.70 10.41
C ASP A 318 7.91 -2.95 11.28
N GLY A 319 8.42 -2.88 12.52
CA GLY A 319 8.20 -3.91 13.52
C GLY A 319 6.78 -3.83 14.09
N MET A 320 6.11 -4.97 14.18
CA MET A 320 4.81 -5.06 14.82
C MET A 320 4.75 -6.24 15.80
N ASP A 321 4.26 -5.97 17.01
CA ASP A 321 3.87 -7.03 17.93
C ASP A 321 2.52 -7.64 17.48
N PRO A 322 2.48 -8.93 17.06
CA PRO A 322 1.27 -9.61 16.64
C PRO A 322 0.29 -9.88 17.81
N PHE A 323 0.74 -9.88 19.05
CA PHE A 323 -0.05 -10.35 20.20
C PHE A 323 -0.85 -9.25 20.90
N SER A 324 -0.62 -7.98 20.56
CA SER A 324 -1.35 -6.84 21.15
C SER A 324 -1.23 -6.72 22.68
N MET A 325 -0.42 -7.55 23.33
CA MET A 325 -0.21 -7.57 24.78
C MET A 325 0.91 -6.58 25.11
N GLN A 326 0.67 -5.68 26.05
CA GLN A 326 1.58 -4.59 26.44
C GLN A 326 2.96 -5.07 26.98
N SER A 327 3.24 -6.37 27.01
CA SER A 327 4.38 -6.97 27.69
C SER A 327 5.19 -8.00 26.88
N THR A 328 4.95 -8.17 25.58
CA THR A 328 5.79 -9.10 24.79
C THR A 328 6.90 -8.36 24.06
N ASN A 329 8.15 -8.79 24.24
CA ASN A 329 9.31 -8.34 23.45
C ASN A 329 9.28 -8.89 22.02
N HIS A 330 8.09 -9.20 21.47
CA HIS A 330 7.93 -9.82 20.16
C HIS A 330 7.80 -8.77 19.05
N SER A 331 8.58 -8.92 18.00
CA SER A 331 8.59 -8.03 16.84
C SER A 331 8.61 -8.86 15.57
N THR A 332 7.48 -8.90 14.88
CA THR A 332 7.33 -9.48 13.53
C THR A 332 7.40 -8.34 12.51
N TRP A 333 8.12 -8.55 11.42
CA TRP A 333 8.36 -7.49 10.42
C TRP A 333 7.70 -7.84 9.09
N PRO A 334 6.50 -7.31 8.81
CA PRO A 334 5.94 -7.35 7.47
C PRO A 334 6.72 -6.42 6.54
N VAL A 335 6.97 -6.89 5.31
CA VAL A 335 7.47 -6.06 4.21
C VAL A 335 6.33 -5.86 3.23
N LEU A 336 6.00 -4.59 3.00
CA LEU A 336 4.85 -4.14 2.24
C LEU A 336 5.32 -3.42 0.98
N LEU A 337 4.64 -3.66 -0.14
CA LEU A 337 4.83 -2.88 -1.37
C LEU A 337 3.58 -2.05 -1.67
N VAL A 338 3.77 -0.91 -2.31
CA VAL A 338 2.72 -0.06 -2.86
C VAL A 338 3.01 0.20 -4.33
N ASN A 339 1.94 0.34 -5.13
CA ASN A 339 2.04 0.64 -6.55
C ASN A 339 1.60 2.08 -6.83
N TYR A 340 2.51 2.88 -7.36
CA TYR A 340 2.30 4.30 -7.66
C TYR A 340 1.69 4.56 -9.03
N ASN A 341 1.40 3.53 -9.82
CA ASN A 341 0.79 3.75 -11.12
C ASN A 341 -0.70 4.13 -11.02
N THR A 342 -1.34 3.79 -9.90
CA THR A 342 -2.79 3.91 -9.68
C THR A 342 -3.20 5.32 -9.21
N PRO A 343 -4.48 5.70 -9.35
CA PRO A 343 -4.96 7.01 -8.93
C PRO A 343 -4.74 7.31 -7.43
N PRO A 344 -4.67 8.60 -7.04
CA PRO A 344 -4.59 9.08 -5.66
C PRO A 344 -5.56 8.44 -4.67
N THR A 345 -6.78 8.19 -5.13
CA THR A 345 -7.86 7.60 -4.31
C THR A 345 -7.71 6.10 -4.10
N MET A 346 -6.73 5.45 -4.74
CA MET A 346 -6.47 4.02 -4.67
C MET A 346 -5.09 3.68 -4.13
N CYS A 347 -4.05 4.42 -4.55
CA CYS A 347 -2.65 4.06 -4.29
C CYS A 347 -2.38 3.66 -2.82
N MET A 348 -2.90 4.44 -1.86
CA MET A 348 -2.69 4.23 -0.42
C MET A 348 -3.83 3.51 0.31
N LYS A 349 -4.76 2.87 -0.41
CA LYS A 349 -5.79 2.04 0.22
C LYS A 349 -5.21 0.71 0.66
N ALA A 350 -5.71 0.19 1.79
CA ALA A 350 -5.28 -1.07 2.38
C ALA A 350 -5.33 -2.26 1.40
N GLU A 351 -6.31 -2.29 0.51
CA GLU A 351 -6.48 -3.30 -0.54
C GLU A 351 -5.37 -3.30 -1.61
N ASN A 352 -4.70 -2.16 -1.82
CA ASN A 352 -3.64 -1.97 -2.81
C ASN A 352 -2.24 -2.02 -2.19
N ILE A 353 -2.16 -2.05 -0.85
CA ILE A 353 -0.91 -2.34 -0.14
C ILE A 353 -0.69 -3.86 -0.15
N MET A 354 0.51 -4.25 -0.53
CA MET A 354 0.85 -5.62 -0.84
C MET A 354 1.78 -6.21 0.21
N LEU A 355 1.31 -7.17 1.02
CA LEU A 355 2.20 -7.98 1.84
C LEU A 355 3.07 -8.87 0.94
N THR A 356 4.40 -8.76 1.07
CA THR A 356 5.38 -9.49 0.26
C THR A 356 6.26 -10.42 1.08
N LEU A 357 6.64 -10.01 2.30
CA LEU A 357 7.38 -10.85 3.24
C LEU A 357 6.75 -10.72 4.61
N LEU A 358 6.75 -11.81 5.36
CA LEU A 358 6.49 -11.81 6.80
C LEU A 358 7.71 -12.41 7.50
N ILE A 359 8.56 -11.54 8.02
CA ILE A 359 9.77 -11.92 8.75
C ILE A 359 9.36 -12.27 10.18
N PRO A 360 9.63 -13.49 10.65
CA PRO A 360 9.22 -13.94 11.97
C PRO A 360 10.05 -13.27 13.08
N GLY A 361 9.40 -12.98 14.21
CA GLY A 361 10.07 -12.57 15.44
C GLY A 361 10.86 -13.70 16.12
N PRO A 362 11.19 -13.56 17.43
CA PRO A 362 10.68 -12.55 18.35
C PRO A 362 11.42 -11.21 18.28
N THR A 363 12.62 -11.14 17.73
CA THR A 363 13.41 -9.90 17.68
C THR A 363 13.38 -9.26 16.30
N ALA A 364 13.59 -7.94 16.25
CA ALA A 364 13.81 -7.26 14.99
C ALA A 364 15.02 -7.86 14.26
N PRO A 365 14.99 -7.96 12.91
CA PRO A 365 16.10 -8.52 12.14
C PRO A 365 17.37 -7.66 12.21
N GLY A 366 17.24 -6.39 12.59
CA GLY A 366 18.35 -5.45 12.67
C GLY A 366 19.10 -5.36 11.34
N ASN A 367 20.43 -5.40 11.40
CA ASN A 367 21.27 -5.31 10.21
C ASN A 367 21.12 -6.51 9.25
N ASN A 368 20.51 -7.61 9.67
CA ASN A 368 20.30 -8.81 8.84
C ASN A 368 18.99 -8.77 8.04
N ILE A 369 18.33 -7.62 7.93
CA ILE A 369 17.10 -7.49 7.14
C ILE A 369 17.34 -7.78 5.65
N ASP A 370 18.54 -7.51 5.16
CA ASP A 370 18.99 -7.79 3.79
C ASP A 370 18.89 -9.28 3.44
N VAL A 371 19.22 -10.17 4.39
CA VAL A 371 19.08 -11.63 4.26
C VAL A 371 17.63 -12.00 3.94
N TYR A 372 16.67 -11.34 4.61
CA TYR A 372 15.24 -11.60 4.41
C TYR A 372 14.67 -10.94 3.16
N LEU A 373 15.23 -9.81 2.72
CA LEU A 373 14.81 -9.12 1.49
C LEU A 373 15.29 -9.85 0.23
N ALA A 374 16.26 -10.76 0.33
CA ALA A 374 16.87 -11.44 -0.81
C ALA A 374 15.87 -12.06 -1.82
N PRO A 375 14.80 -12.77 -1.42
CA PRO A 375 13.83 -13.32 -2.38
C PRO A 375 13.08 -12.21 -3.15
N LEU A 376 12.70 -11.13 -2.46
CA LEU A 376 12.04 -10.00 -3.09
C LEU A 376 13.00 -9.23 -4.04
N ILE A 377 14.26 -9.09 -3.64
CA ILE A 377 15.30 -8.45 -4.46
C ILE A 377 15.53 -9.25 -5.74
N ASP A 378 15.57 -10.59 -5.66
CA ASP A 378 15.69 -11.44 -6.85
C ASP A 378 14.51 -11.21 -7.81
N ASP A 379 13.28 -11.23 -7.30
CA ASP A 379 12.09 -10.97 -8.12
C ASP A 379 12.14 -9.58 -8.80
N LEU A 380 12.57 -8.55 -8.07
CA LEU A 380 12.72 -7.19 -8.61
C LEU A 380 13.84 -7.09 -9.66
N LYS A 381 14.94 -7.83 -9.48
CA LYS A 381 16.03 -7.90 -10.47
C LYS A 381 15.57 -8.57 -11.75
N ASP A 382 14.87 -9.69 -11.64
CA ASP A 382 14.33 -10.41 -12.79
C ASP A 382 13.32 -9.55 -13.56
N LEU A 383 12.40 -8.89 -12.85
CA LEU A 383 11.42 -7.97 -13.42
C LEU A 383 12.07 -6.77 -14.13
N TRP A 384 13.23 -6.33 -13.68
CA TRP A 384 13.95 -5.22 -14.30
C TRP A 384 14.75 -5.66 -15.53
N ALA A 385 15.52 -6.74 -15.38
CA ALA A 385 16.42 -7.25 -16.42
C ALA A 385 15.64 -7.83 -17.60
N GLU A 386 14.87 -8.88 -17.34
CA GLU A 386 14.17 -9.64 -18.38
C GLU A 386 12.71 -9.19 -18.50
N GLY A 387 12.07 -8.89 -17.38
CA GLY A 387 10.62 -8.70 -17.32
C GLY A 387 9.89 -10.04 -17.22
N ILE A 388 8.56 -10.00 -17.26
CA ILE A 388 7.71 -11.19 -17.34
C ILE A 388 6.63 -11.00 -18.40
N GLU A 389 6.30 -12.04 -19.14
CA GLU A 389 5.16 -12.00 -20.06
C GLU A 389 3.83 -11.96 -19.28
N VAL A 390 2.98 -11.02 -19.65
CA VAL A 390 1.68 -10.75 -19.02
C VAL A 390 0.63 -10.43 -20.07
N TYR A 391 -0.53 -11.07 -19.95
CA TYR A 391 -1.73 -10.69 -20.69
C TYR A 391 -2.45 -9.50 -20.03
N ASP A 392 -2.65 -8.42 -20.79
CA ASP A 392 -3.43 -7.26 -20.38
C ASP A 392 -4.87 -7.40 -20.88
N SER A 393 -5.84 -7.59 -19.97
CA SER A 393 -7.24 -7.76 -20.37
C SER A 393 -7.97 -6.47 -20.74
N PHE A 394 -7.35 -5.31 -20.49
CA PHE A 394 -7.85 -4.02 -20.98
C PHE A 394 -7.46 -3.78 -22.43
N ALA A 395 -6.19 -4.00 -22.78
CA ALA A 395 -5.71 -3.86 -24.15
C ALA A 395 -5.92 -5.12 -25.01
N LYS A 396 -6.19 -6.27 -24.39
CA LYS A 396 -6.33 -7.59 -25.02
C LYS A 396 -5.09 -8.02 -25.79
N GLU A 397 -3.92 -7.83 -25.17
CA GLU A 397 -2.63 -8.20 -25.77
C GLU A 397 -1.65 -8.67 -24.69
N ASN A 398 -0.69 -9.51 -25.11
CA ASN A 398 0.46 -9.86 -24.29
C ASN A 398 1.51 -8.75 -24.37
N PHE A 399 2.20 -8.52 -23.26
CA PHE A 399 3.32 -7.58 -23.19
C PHE A 399 4.35 -8.05 -22.17
N ASN A 400 5.57 -7.55 -22.32
CA ASN A 400 6.63 -7.80 -21.36
C ASN A 400 6.57 -6.76 -20.22
N LEU A 401 6.12 -7.20 -19.05
CA LEU A 401 6.00 -6.35 -17.88
C LEU A 401 7.34 -6.19 -17.16
N LYS A 402 7.75 -4.94 -16.95
CA LYS A 402 8.86 -4.58 -16.06
C LYS A 402 8.39 -3.83 -14.81
N ALA A 403 9.19 -3.88 -13.76
CA ALA A 403 8.94 -3.14 -12.53
C ALA A 403 10.21 -2.48 -11.98
N LEU A 404 10.05 -1.34 -11.31
CA LEU A 404 11.13 -0.62 -10.64
C LEU A 404 10.70 -0.15 -9.24
N LEU A 405 11.63 -0.21 -8.29
CA LEU A 405 11.45 0.30 -6.94
C LEU A 405 11.98 1.74 -6.85
N LEU A 406 11.10 2.71 -6.54
CA LEU A 406 11.45 4.13 -6.48
C LEU A 406 12.11 4.51 -5.15
N TRP A 407 11.51 4.11 -4.03
CA TRP A 407 11.97 4.49 -2.70
C TRP A 407 11.41 3.59 -1.59
N SER A 408 12.04 3.70 -0.42
CA SER A 408 11.54 3.12 0.84
C SER A 408 10.76 4.13 1.67
N ILE A 409 9.75 3.65 2.39
CA ILE A 409 8.93 4.38 3.35
C ILE A 409 9.07 3.70 4.69
N SER A 410 9.72 4.38 5.62
CA SER A 410 9.98 3.87 6.96
C SER A 410 9.87 5.02 7.96
N ASP A 411 9.61 4.69 9.22
CA ASP A 411 9.92 5.66 10.27
C ASP A 411 11.44 5.74 10.48
N TYR A 412 11.86 6.73 11.25
CA TYR A 412 13.28 7.03 11.37
C TYR A 412 14.10 5.89 11.98
N PRO A 413 13.63 5.17 13.02
CA PRO A 413 14.31 3.97 13.48
C PRO A 413 14.39 2.85 12.43
N ALA A 414 13.28 2.53 11.75
CA ALA A 414 13.25 1.48 10.73
C ALA A 414 14.10 1.82 9.50
N LEU A 415 14.30 3.11 9.21
CA LEU A 415 15.24 3.57 8.18
C LEU A 415 16.66 3.07 8.46
N GLY A 416 17.10 3.10 9.73
CA GLY A 416 18.43 2.60 10.10
C GLY A 416 18.61 1.12 9.79
N THR A 417 17.57 0.31 10.04
CA THR A 417 17.52 -1.11 9.71
C THR A 417 17.59 -1.33 8.19
N LEU A 418 16.78 -0.62 7.41
CA LEU A 418 16.71 -0.78 5.96
C LEU A 418 17.95 -0.26 5.21
N SER A 419 18.49 0.87 5.64
CA SER A 419 19.59 1.56 4.95
C SER A 419 20.97 1.27 5.54
N GLY A 420 21.05 0.53 6.66
CA GLY A 420 22.28 0.33 7.41
C GLY A 420 22.87 1.62 8.00
N CYS A 421 22.10 2.71 8.04
CA CYS A 421 22.57 4.01 8.49
C CYS A 421 22.41 4.19 10.01
N LYS A 422 23.28 5.02 10.60
CA LYS A 422 23.10 5.48 11.97
C LYS A 422 21.92 6.45 12.03
N VAL A 423 21.00 6.19 12.95
CA VAL A 423 19.80 7.01 13.17
C VAL A 423 19.78 7.65 14.57
N LYS A 424 20.89 7.55 15.31
CA LYS A 424 21.09 8.07 16.66
C LYS A 424 22.52 8.57 16.85
N GLY A 425 22.72 9.46 17.82
CA GLY A 425 24.02 10.01 18.19
C GLY A 425 24.50 11.14 17.26
N LYS A 426 25.83 11.35 17.18
CA LYS A 426 26.43 12.50 16.49
C LYS A 426 26.26 12.52 14.96
N GLN A 427 25.93 11.39 14.36
CA GLN A 427 25.72 11.23 12.91
C GLN A 427 24.31 10.68 12.67
N ALA A 428 23.36 11.15 13.47
CA ALA A 428 22.02 10.60 13.45
C ALA A 428 21.27 10.95 12.17
N CYS A 429 21.62 12.02 11.44
CA CYS A 429 21.00 12.39 10.18
C CYS A 429 21.66 11.64 9.02
N ASN A 430 20.88 10.86 8.26
CA ASN A 430 21.37 10.14 7.08
C ASN A 430 21.68 11.07 5.89
N VAL A 431 21.04 12.24 5.83
CA VAL A 431 21.28 13.24 4.77
C VAL A 431 22.53 14.06 5.07
N CYS A 432 22.68 14.57 6.30
CA CYS A 432 23.84 15.38 6.69
C CYS A 432 25.08 14.52 7.02
N GLY A 433 24.88 13.26 7.46
CA GLY A 433 25.95 12.34 7.78
C GLY A 433 26.94 12.91 8.81
N LYS A 434 28.20 13.10 8.40
CA LYS A 434 29.27 13.66 9.23
C LYS A 434 29.05 15.14 9.58
N ASP A 435 28.32 15.86 8.74
CA ASP A 435 28.04 17.28 8.88
C ASP A 435 26.80 17.53 9.75
N THR A 436 26.24 16.48 10.37
CA THR A 436 25.14 16.62 11.34
C THR A 436 25.62 17.45 12.54
N PRO A 437 25.03 18.63 12.82
CA PRO A 437 25.38 19.41 13.99
C PRO A 437 25.04 18.62 15.25
N ALA A 438 25.98 18.46 16.16
CA ALA A 438 25.78 17.72 17.40
C ALA A 438 26.49 18.40 18.57
N ARG A 439 25.75 18.62 19.65
CA ARG A 439 26.28 19.14 20.93
C ARG A 439 25.90 18.21 22.06
N TRP A 440 26.90 17.75 22.81
CA TRP A 440 26.64 16.98 24.03
C TRP A 440 26.25 17.91 25.18
N LEU A 441 25.12 17.65 25.82
CA LEU A 441 24.65 18.38 26.98
C LEU A 441 25.05 17.61 28.25
N LYS A 442 25.83 18.23 29.14
CA LYS A 442 26.33 17.57 30.38
C LYS A 442 25.22 17.32 31.40
N PHE A 443 24.23 18.21 31.46
CA PHE A 443 23.11 18.14 32.39
C PHE A 443 21.83 18.42 31.61
N VAL A 444 20.87 17.51 31.70
CA VAL A 444 19.53 17.66 31.09
C VAL A 444 18.50 17.28 32.14
N TYR A 445 17.66 18.24 32.54
CA TYR A 445 16.45 17.97 33.29
C TYR A 445 15.28 17.89 32.31
N MET A 446 14.86 16.67 31.95
CA MET A 446 13.59 16.47 31.26
C MET A 446 12.49 16.37 32.31
N VAL A 447 11.61 17.37 32.36
CA VAL A 447 10.33 17.23 33.04
C VAL A 447 9.50 16.26 32.22
N ASN A 448 9.02 15.16 32.79
CA ASN A 448 8.07 14.28 32.12
C ASN A 448 6.80 15.09 31.83
N PRO A 449 6.53 15.50 30.57
CA PRO A 449 5.33 16.27 30.30
C PRO A 449 4.11 15.38 30.54
N PRO A 450 2.98 15.94 31.02
CA PRO A 450 1.74 15.20 31.12
C PRO A 450 1.39 14.65 29.73
N ASN A 451 1.26 13.33 29.63
CA ASN A 451 0.95 12.67 28.38
C ASN A 451 -0.54 12.86 28.10
N ILE A 452 -0.90 13.50 26.98
CA ILE A 452 -2.31 13.57 26.55
C ILE A 452 -2.68 12.16 26.07
N GLY A 453 -3.33 11.39 26.94
CA GLY A 453 -3.64 9.99 26.70
C GLY A 453 -4.42 9.78 25.40
N SER A 454 -4.15 8.64 24.74
CA SER A 454 -4.85 8.13 23.55
C SER A 454 -4.53 8.77 22.19
N LEU A 455 -3.65 9.78 22.12
CA LEU A 455 -3.24 10.37 20.84
C LEU A 455 -2.16 9.54 20.13
N LYS A 456 -2.25 9.46 18.81
CA LYS A 456 -1.24 8.86 17.92
C LYS A 456 -0.53 9.95 17.12
N SER A 457 0.54 9.59 16.40
CA SER A 457 1.32 10.52 15.57
C SER A 457 0.46 11.32 14.57
N HIS A 458 -0.56 10.68 13.99
CA HIS A 458 -1.54 11.35 13.14
C HIS A 458 -2.26 12.48 13.89
N ASP A 459 -2.69 12.22 15.13
CA ASP A 459 -3.45 13.18 15.92
C ASP A 459 -2.57 14.35 16.36
N HIS A 460 -1.31 14.08 16.73
CA HIS A 460 -0.32 15.13 16.96
C HIS A 460 -0.08 16.00 15.71
N HIS A 461 -0.07 15.40 14.53
CA HIS A 461 0.08 16.15 13.29
C HIS A 461 -1.13 17.06 13.01
N VAL A 462 -2.35 16.57 13.26
CA VAL A 462 -3.57 17.38 13.19
C VAL A 462 -3.53 18.51 14.23
N LEU A 463 -3.04 18.24 15.44
CA LEU A 463 -2.88 19.26 16.48
C LEU A 463 -1.90 20.35 16.02
N VAL A 464 -0.70 19.98 15.56
CA VAL A 464 0.31 20.93 15.07
C VAL A 464 -0.25 21.79 13.94
N GLN A 465 -0.97 21.20 12.99
CA GLN A 465 -1.48 21.92 11.83
C GLN A 465 -2.67 22.84 12.16
N ASN A 466 -3.60 22.42 13.03
CA ASN A 466 -4.90 23.09 13.12
C ASN A 466 -5.18 23.71 14.50
N LEU A 467 -4.66 23.13 15.57
CA LEU A 467 -5.11 23.45 16.93
C LEU A 467 -4.02 24.11 17.77
N LEU A 468 -2.75 23.74 17.60
CA LEU A 468 -1.63 24.24 18.38
C LEU A 468 -1.44 25.77 18.25
N PRO A 469 -1.50 26.39 17.04
CA PRO A 469 -1.41 27.85 16.91
C PRO A 469 -2.51 28.59 17.68
N ALA A 470 -3.72 28.04 17.70
CA ALA A 470 -4.88 28.62 18.36
C ALA A 470 -4.81 28.41 19.88
N ALA A 471 -4.47 27.20 20.33
CA ALA A 471 -4.38 26.83 21.73
C ALA A 471 -3.32 27.64 22.50
N LEU A 472 -2.22 28.00 21.84
CA LEU A 472 -1.14 28.78 22.46
C LEU A 472 -1.38 30.29 22.43
N ARG A 473 -2.50 30.75 21.87
CA ARG A 473 -2.86 32.17 21.85
C ARG A 473 -3.14 32.63 23.28
N GLY A 474 -2.35 33.58 23.77
CA GLY A 474 -2.48 34.16 25.11
C GLY A 474 -1.76 33.39 26.23
N LEU A 475 -1.22 32.20 25.95
CA LEU A 475 -0.46 31.40 26.93
C LEU A 475 1.05 31.66 26.89
N LEU A 476 1.58 32.09 25.72
CA LEU A 476 3.02 32.31 25.52
C LEU A 476 3.32 33.73 25.07
N HIS A 477 4.50 34.24 25.44
CA HIS A 477 5.03 35.51 24.95
C HIS A 477 5.15 35.52 23.42
N SER A 478 5.13 36.72 22.83
CA SER A 478 5.06 36.93 21.38
C SER A 478 6.12 36.16 20.58
N GLY A 479 7.38 36.16 21.04
CA GLY A 479 8.48 35.46 20.36
C GLY A 479 8.28 33.95 20.23
N HIS A 480 7.98 33.27 21.34
CA HIS A 480 7.70 31.82 21.36
C HIS A 480 6.53 31.47 20.43
N ARG A 481 5.44 32.25 20.50
CA ARG A 481 4.26 32.04 19.67
C ARG A 481 4.56 32.19 18.19
N ILE A 482 5.36 33.19 17.79
CA ILE A 482 5.76 33.38 16.40
C ILE A 482 6.57 32.18 15.90
N ALA A 483 7.56 31.71 16.68
CA ALA A 483 8.38 30.56 16.30
C ALA A 483 7.55 29.28 16.10
N ILE A 484 6.63 28.98 17.03
CA ILE A 484 5.72 27.83 16.90
C ILE A 484 4.77 28.01 15.71
N ASN A 485 4.21 29.20 15.51
CA ASN A 485 3.31 29.45 14.37
C ASN A 485 4.01 29.24 13.03
N ARG A 486 5.28 29.62 12.91
CA ARG A 486 6.10 29.34 11.71
C ARG A 486 6.27 27.84 11.49
N LEU A 487 6.58 27.09 12.56
CA LEU A 487 6.67 25.62 12.51
C LEU A 487 5.37 24.98 12.05
N CYS A 488 4.23 25.40 12.63
CA CYS A 488 2.92 24.91 12.24
C CYS A 488 2.60 25.26 10.77
N SER A 489 2.86 26.50 10.36
CA SER A 489 2.64 26.96 8.98
C SER A 489 3.45 26.15 7.96
N TYR A 490 4.70 25.82 8.29
CA TYR A 490 5.54 24.95 7.48
C TYR A 490 4.88 23.59 7.25
N PHE A 491 4.44 22.91 8.31
CA PHE A 491 3.77 21.60 8.18
C PHE A 491 2.43 21.68 7.46
N ILE A 492 1.66 22.76 7.65
CA ILE A 492 0.41 22.99 6.89
C ILE A 492 0.71 23.04 5.40
N ARG A 493 1.71 23.81 4.97
CA ARG A 493 2.12 23.94 3.56
C ARG A 493 2.68 22.64 3.00
N LEU A 494 3.56 21.98 3.75
CA LEU A 494 4.20 20.73 3.33
C LEU A 494 3.19 19.60 3.11
N CYS A 495 2.11 19.58 3.90
CA CYS A 495 1.13 18.50 3.89
C CYS A 495 -0.07 18.77 2.98
N GLN A 496 -0.02 19.83 2.17
CA GLN A 496 -1.05 20.07 1.16
C GLN A 496 -1.09 18.90 0.16
N ARG A 497 -2.29 18.62 -0.36
CA ARG A 497 -2.47 17.57 -1.38
C ARG A 497 -1.96 17.98 -2.75
N ILE A 498 -1.96 19.29 -3.00
CA ILE A 498 -1.44 19.93 -4.21
C ILE A 498 -0.37 20.89 -3.74
N ILE A 499 0.84 20.72 -4.25
CA ILE A 499 2.01 21.48 -3.82
C ILE A 499 2.65 22.13 -5.04
N ASP A 500 3.02 23.40 -4.89
CA ASP A 500 3.83 24.12 -5.85
C ASP A 500 5.32 23.81 -5.59
N PRO A 501 6.05 23.20 -6.54
CA PRO A 501 7.47 22.87 -6.38
C PRO A 501 8.36 24.07 -6.07
N GLU A 502 8.04 25.26 -6.59
CA GLU A 502 8.85 26.46 -6.35
C GLU A 502 8.72 26.93 -4.90
N LYS A 503 7.51 26.85 -4.33
CA LYS A 503 7.28 27.15 -2.92
C LYS A 503 8.03 26.21 -1.99
N LEU A 504 8.28 24.97 -2.39
CA LEU A 504 9.09 24.05 -1.58
C LEU A 504 10.56 24.51 -1.49
N ILE A 505 11.11 25.15 -2.53
CA ILE A 505 12.47 25.70 -2.50
C ILE A 505 12.55 26.83 -1.47
N SER A 506 11.58 27.76 -1.46
CA SER A 506 11.54 28.83 -0.47
C SER A 506 11.38 28.26 0.94
N MET A 507 10.55 27.22 1.10
CA MET A 507 10.32 26.56 2.38
C MET A 507 11.56 25.89 2.97
N GLU A 508 12.51 25.41 2.16
CA GLU A 508 13.79 24.90 2.65
C GLU A 508 14.53 26.00 3.45
N THR A 509 14.59 27.22 2.91
CA THR A 509 15.26 28.36 3.57
C THR A 509 14.44 28.88 4.75
N GLU A 510 13.13 29.04 4.57
CA GLU A 510 12.21 29.52 5.63
C GLU A 510 12.22 28.60 6.87
N PHE A 511 12.42 27.29 6.68
CA PHE A 511 12.50 26.33 7.77
C PHE A 511 13.79 26.47 8.58
N VAL A 512 14.93 26.74 7.92
CA VAL A 512 16.20 27.02 8.61
C VAL A 512 16.06 28.22 9.55
N GLU A 513 15.44 29.30 9.07
CA GLU A 513 15.14 30.46 9.91
C GLU A 513 14.20 30.12 11.06
N THR A 514 13.20 29.27 10.80
CA THR A 514 12.24 28.81 11.81
C THR A 514 12.95 28.02 12.91
N MET A 515 13.89 27.16 12.55
CA MET A 515 14.75 26.45 13.49
C MET A 515 15.59 27.41 14.34
N CYS A 516 16.23 28.40 13.73
CA CYS A 516 17.00 29.43 14.46
C CYS A 516 16.12 30.20 15.47
N GLN A 517 14.88 30.52 15.10
CA GLN A 517 13.93 31.16 16.00
C GLN A 517 13.50 30.24 17.14
N LEU A 518 13.25 28.97 16.87
CA LEU A 518 12.94 27.98 17.91
C LEU A 518 14.12 27.87 18.88
N GLU A 519 15.35 27.74 18.40
CA GLU A 519 16.56 27.63 19.24
C GLU A 519 16.80 28.86 20.12
N ARG A 520 16.33 30.04 19.69
CA ARG A 520 16.41 31.26 20.50
C ARG A 520 15.49 31.23 21.73
N PHE A 521 14.34 30.58 21.63
CA PHE A 521 13.27 30.64 22.63
C PHE A 521 13.11 29.35 23.44
N PHE A 522 13.58 28.22 22.93
CA PHE A 522 13.43 26.91 23.56
C PHE A 522 14.77 26.34 24.02
N PRO A 523 14.81 25.52 25.08
CA PRO A 523 16.04 24.97 25.61
C PRO A 523 16.70 24.00 24.61
N PRO A 524 18.06 23.92 24.58
CA PRO A 524 18.78 23.00 23.69
C PRO A 524 18.38 21.52 23.80
N ALA A 525 17.87 21.10 24.96
CA ALA A 525 17.42 19.73 25.21
C ALA A 525 16.19 19.33 24.38
N LEU A 526 15.43 20.30 23.84
CA LEU A 526 14.30 20.04 22.95
C LEU A 526 14.76 19.55 21.56
N PHE A 527 15.94 19.99 21.12
CA PHE A 527 16.42 19.81 19.75
C PHE A 527 17.17 18.49 19.60
N ASP A 528 16.40 17.41 19.49
CA ASP A 528 16.91 16.11 19.10
C ASP A 528 16.92 15.94 17.57
N ILE A 529 17.24 14.72 17.12
CA ILE A 529 17.24 14.41 15.68
C ILE A 529 15.86 14.66 15.04
N MET A 530 14.75 14.47 15.75
CA MET A 530 13.40 14.65 15.21
C MET A 530 13.09 16.12 14.92
N PHE A 531 13.71 17.07 15.63
CA PHE A 531 13.62 18.50 15.31
C PHE A 531 14.52 18.90 14.14
N HIS A 532 15.60 18.16 13.89
CA HIS A 532 16.47 18.41 12.75
C HIS A 532 15.87 17.92 11.42
N LEU A 533 15.29 16.71 11.38
CA LEU A 533 14.80 16.08 10.14
C LEU A 533 13.88 16.93 9.27
N PRO A 534 12.96 17.75 9.82
CA PRO A 534 12.08 18.59 9.03
C PRO A 534 12.79 19.53 8.05
N ILE A 535 14.07 19.86 8.27
CA ILE A 535 14.89 20.64 7.32
C ILE A 535 15.00 19.97 5.94
N HIS A 536 14.91 18.65 5.88
CA HIS A 536 15.04 17.86 4.65
C HIS A 536 13.69 17.61 3.97
N LEU A 537 12.57 17.81 4.67
CA LEU A 537 11.26 17.37 4.19
C LEU A 537 10.77 18.11 2.94
N SER A 538 11.05 19.43 2.82
CA SER A 538 10.72 20.16 1.59
C SER A 538 11.45 19.59 0.37
N LYS A 539 12.75 19.30 0.52
CA LYS A 539 13.55 18.67 -0.54
C LYS A 539 13.03 17.27 -0.86
N GLU A 540 12.71 16.47 0.16
CA GLU A 540 12.12 15.15 -0.04
C GLU A 540 10.75 15.24 -0.74
N ALA A 541 9.91 16.23 -0.42
CA ALA A 541 8.64 16.48 -1.08
C ALA A 541 8.81 16.85 -2.56
N ARG A 542 9.84 17.63 -2.91
CA ARG A 542 10.20 17.91 -4.31
C ARG A 542 10.65 16.65 -5.04
N LEU A 543 11.47 15.83 -4.38
CA LEU A 543 12.01 14.61 -4.99
C LEU A 543 10.96 13.54 -5.19
N GLY A 544 10.08 13.29 -4.23
CA GLY A 544 9.12 12.17 -4.25
C GLY A 544 7.64 12.56 -4.35
N GLY A 545 7.34 13.84 -4.56
CA GLY A 545 5.97 14.35 -4.63
C GLY A 545 5.29 14.50 -3.26
N PRO A 546 3.96 14.73 -3.23
CA PRO A 546 3.24 15.04 -2.00
C PRO A 546 3.42 13.99 -0.89
N VAL A 547 3.68 14.46 0.33
CA VAL A 547 4.14 13.61 1.45
C VAL A 547 3.14 12.52 1.87
N HIS A 548 1.84 12.71 1.63
CA HIS A 548 0.80 11.76 2.04
C HIS A 548 0.88 10.42 1.29
N PHE A 549 1.53 10.36 0.13
CA PHE A 549 1.87 9.13 -0.60
C PHE A 549 3.15 8.45 -0.09
N ARG A 550 3.74 8.96 0.98
CA ARG A 550 4.93 8.41 1.62
C ARG A 550 4.85 8.47 3.14
N TRP A 551 3.63 8.59 3.68
CA TRP A 551 3.40 8.48 5.11
C TRP A 551 3.40 7.02 5.55
N MET A 552 3.86 6.78 6.78
CA MET A 552 3.74 5.48 7.43
C MET A 552 2.30 5.14 7.88
N TYR A 553 1.38 6.11 7.92
CA TYR A 553 0.03 5.90 8.46
C TYR A 553 -0.78 4.80 7.76
N PRO A 554 -0.84 4.74 6.41
CA PRO A 554 -1.55 3.67 5.71
C PRO A 554 -0.98 2.28 6.04
N PHE A 555 0.35 2.16 6.08
CA PHE A 555 1.05 0.92 6.40
C PHE A 555 0.83 0.50 7.86
N LYS A 556 0.97 1.41 8.82
CA LYS A 556 0.69 1.13 10.25
C LYS A 556 -0.78 0.74 10.48
N ARG A 557 -1.72 1.33 9.74
CA ARG A 557 -3.14 0.93 9.77
C ARG A 557 -3.35 -0.46 9.19
N TYR A 558 -2.68 -0.80 8.08
CA TYR A 558 -2.72 -2.14 7.51
C TYR A 558 -2.14 -3.20 8.46
N MET A 559 -0.99 -2.92 9.08
CA MET A 559 -0.39 -3.77 10.11
C MET A 559 -1.33 -3.99 11.30
N LYS A 560 -2.08 -2.96 11.73
CA LYS A 560 -3.12 -3.13 12.77
C LYS A 560 -4.20 -4.14 12.32
N THR A 561 -4.61 -4.12 11.06
CA THR A 561 -5.54 -5.12 10.51
C THR A 561 -4.90 -6.52 10.52
N LEU A 562 -3.63 -6.65 10.15
CA LEU A 562 -2.90 -7.93 10.22
C LEU A 562 -2.87 -8.50 11.65
N LYS A 563 -2.65 -7.66 12.67
CA LYS A 563 -2.70 -8.07 14.09
C LYS A 563 -4.04 -8.69 14.47
N ALA A 564 -5.14 -8.12 13.98
CA ALA A 564 -6.48 -8.61 14.30
C ALA A 564 -6.75 -10.04 13.78
N PHE A 565 -5.97 -10.51 12.81
CA PHE A 565 -6.07 -11.89 12.31
C PHE A 565 -5.28 -12.91 13.14
N VAL A 566 -4.39 -12.47 14.03
CA VAL A 566 -3.60 -13.36 14.89
C VAL A 566 -4.47 -13.84 16.06
N LYS A 567 -5.00 -15.07 15.93
CA LYS A 567 -5.84 -15.70 16.96
C LYS A 567 -5.12 -16.80 17.75
N ASN A 568 -4.01 -17.33 17.23
CA ASN A 568 -3.22 -18.36 17.89
C ASN A 568 -1.90 -17.81 18.43
N TYR A 569 -1.84 -17.61 19.74
CA TYR A 569 -0.68 -17.03 20.42
C TYR A 569 0.54 -17.96 20.48
N ALA A 570 0.36 -19.27 20.27
CA ALA A 570 1.46 -20.24 20.29
C ALA A 570 2.29 -20.25 18.99
N ARG A 571 1.71 -19.79 17.87
CA ARG A 571 2.35 -19.72 16.54
C ARG A 571 1.81 -18.51 15.75
N PRO A 572 2.28 -17.28 16.05
CA PRO A 572 1.79 -16.03 15.43
C PRO A 572 1.93 -15.94 13.90
#